data_AF-A0A0M8ZNH6-F1
#
_entry.id   AF-A0A0M8ZNH6-F1
#
_cell.length_a   1.000
_cell.length_b   1.000
_cell.length_c   1.000
_cell.angle_alpha   90.00
_cell.angle_beta   90.00
_cell.angle_gamma   90.00
#
_symmetry.space_group_name_H-M   'P 1'
#
loop_
_entity.id
_entity.type
_entity.pdbx_description
1 polymer ?
#
loop_
_entity_poly.entity_id
_entity_poly.type
_entity_poly.pdbx_seq_one_letter_code
_entity_poly.pdbx_strand_id
1 'polypeptide(L)'
;MFNLYQNLNKRDEEHKESDVTGHDRFWQERPRTRRKRRAVNRRTQSAIELDSEAIVSARGTLRRGRSASIEDEDSDEEKSYQLTNKIDNLAKILFSRVSAARGCKDPDVRGRWLLANNDNNPVCSDWCVHLACYCYHSRNRSSRQEIIHKRNRNFSTKLEDRIVDWNGRHNYTALDHGPSVCENVGEYMEMEKRSRDRALSICQAYIRRTPRYSLVKQLNNLGSRMDKHWFVVRDTSLKTDRLITLAPLNRNCSLSITPLTKNILNDLFLALQHPYICPIFDIDFLEFESQNYVVVVQPISQGSLKDLIYGIERTGWNEDWNQKYGSRGKGLPLPQVQQMGRQVLEALIFLKERGFPTVIHLHSGNVLVQNGVARLAGLENTLLGFTSRIHPLIASRISQTISIDMICFGHMLFEMCAGYELPSFKPNSMHLSDIEIYPQKRWNVADGNVCTQVVELLKFIFTETPNRHKIVEELLVHDLFRNIDLREMRSAPVTIFRPTLTPPIVNLLNGIKRQNANKR
;
A
#
# COMPACT_ATOMS: atom_id res chain seq x y z
N MET A 1 31.13 -29.79 -67.82
CA MET A 1 31.81 -31.02 -68.24
C MET A 1 32.59 -31.55 -67.04
N PHE A 2 32.30 -32.80 -66.68
CA PHE A 2 32.93 -33.72 -65.72
C PHE A 2 34.39 -33.49 -65.30
N ASN A 3 34.67 -33.63 -64.00
CA ASN A 3 35.41 -34.76 -63.37
C ASN A 3 35.98 -34.30 -62.00
N LEU A 4 35.77 -34.95 -60.85
CA LEU A 4 35.91 -36.33 -60.35
C LEU A 4 37.13 -36.43 -59.42
N TYR A 5 36.83 -36.74 -58.15
CA TYR A 5 37.59 -37.46 -57.12
C TYR A 5 39.10 -37.73 -57.29
N GLN A 6 39.84 -37.49 -56.19
CA GLN A 6 40.80 -38.48 -55.67
C GLN A 6 40.93 -38.40 -54.14
N ASN A 7 40.45 -39.46 -53.47
CA ASN A 7 40.76 -39.82 -52.10
C ASN A 7 42.07 -40.61 -52.05
N LEU A 8 42.83 -40.51 -50.94
CA LEU A 8 43.31 -41.62 -50.08
C LEU A 8 44.67 -41.34 -49.42
N ASN A 9 44.68 -41.59 -48.10
CA ASN A 9 45.79 -41.97 -47.18
C ASN A 9 45.85 -41.02 -45.96
N LYS A 10 45.81 -41.45 -44.70
CA LYS A 10 46.05 -42.77 -44.09
C LYS A 10 45.61 -42.71 -42.61
N ARG A 11 44.99 -43.80 -42.16
CA ARG A 11 45.14 -44.52 -40.86
C ARG A 11 44.85 -43.80 -39.53
N ASP A 12 43.66 -44.15 -39.04
CA ASP A 12 43.24 -44.59 -37.70
C ASP A 12 44.32 -44.79 -36.60
N GLU A 13 44.09 -44.11 -35.48
CA GLU A 13 44.50 -44.52 -34.12
C GLU A 13 43.23 -44.41 -33.25
N GLU A 14 42.73 -45.55 -32.77
CA GLU A 14 41.67 -45.62 -31.76
C GLU A 14 42.25 -45.21 -30.39
N HIS A 15 41.58 -44.31 -29.65
CA HIS A 15 41.45 -44.45 -28.19
C HIS A 15 40.40 -43.52 -27.56
N LYS A 16 39.39 -44.18 -26.97
CA LYS A 16 38.60 -43.84 -25.77
C LYS A 16 37.80 -42.53 -25.71
N GLU A 17 36.50 -42.71 -25.90
CA GLU A 17 35.41 -41.84 -25.47
C GLU A 17 35.41 -41.71 -23.92
N SER A 18 35.32 -40.48 -23.42
CA SER A 18 35.10 -40.20 -21.99
C SER A 18 33.62 -39.90 -21.77
N ASP A 19 32.97 -40.68 -20.90
CA ASP A 19 31.60 -40.43 -20.44
C ASP A 19 31.51 -39.06 -19.75
N VAL A 20 30.77 -38.12 -20.34
CA VAL A 20 30.41 -36.86 -19.68
C VAL A 20 28.90 -36.76 -19.58
N THR A 21 28.40 -36.80 -18.35
CA THR A 21 27.00 -36.61 -18.01
C THR A 21 26.62 -35.14 -18.22
N GLY A 22 25.40 -34.91 -18.74
CA GLY A 22 24.94 -33.61 -19.24
C GLY A 22 24.82 -32.48 -18.21
N HIS A 23 25.94 -31.92 -17.79
CA HIS A 23 26.00 -30.72 -16.94
C HIS A 23 26.93 -29.60 -17.45
N ASP A 24 27.59 -29.78 -18.61
CA ASP A 24 28.61 -28.83 -19.11
C ASP A 24 28.23 -28.11 -20.42
N ARG A 25 26.95 -27.74 -20.59
CA ARG A 25 26.50 -26.98 -21.79
C ARG A 25 26.32 -25.47 -21.60
N PHE A 26 26.73 -24.88 -20.47
CA PHE A 26 26.57 -23.43 -20.25
C PHE A 26 27.78 -22.72 -19.63
N TRP A 27 29.00 -23.13 -19.98
CA TRP A 27 30.19 -22.29 -19.81
C TRP A 27 30.54 -21.60 -21.14
N GLN A 28 30.25 -20.30 -21.24
CA GLN A 28 30.79 -19.42 -22.29
C GLN A 28 31.85 -18.52 -21.68
N GLU A 29 33.10 -18.69 -22.10
CA GLU A 29 34.19 -17.77 -21.78
C GLU A 29 33.93 -16.38 -22.38
N ARG A 30 34.01 -15.33 -21.56
CA ARG A 30 33.95 -13.94 -22.03
C ARG A 30 35.33 -13.49 -22.55
N PRO A 31 35.42 -12.88 -23.75
CA PRO A 31 36.69 -12.38 -24.27
C PRO A 31 37.23 -11.21 -23.43
N ARG A 32 38.46 -11.35 -22.93
CA ARG A 32 39.21 -10.28 -22.26
C ARG A 32 39.73 -9.28 -23.30
N THR A 33 39.01 -8.18 -23.54
CA THR A 33 39.57 -7.00 -24.24
C THR A 33 39.88 -5.88 -23.26
N ARG A 34 41.17 -5.57 -23.18
CA ARG A 34 41.82 -4.65 -22.24
C ARG A 34 41.71 -3.22 -22.80
N ARG A 35 40.69 -2.45 -22.43
CA ARG A 35 40.64 -0.99 -22.71
C ARG A 35 41.51 -0.24 -21.69
N LYS A 36 42.62 0.32 -22.19
CA LYS A 36 43.57 1.19 -21.47
C LYS A 36 42.84 2.36 -20.80
N ARG A 37 43.03 2.54 -19.49
CA ARG A 37 42.69 3.76 -18.75
C ARG A 37 43.46 4.94 -19.35
N ARG A 38 42.76 5.98 -19.79
CA ARG A 38 43.36 7.29 -20.10
C ARG A 38 43.70 8.01 -18.79
N ALA A 39 44.87 8.64 -18.76
CA ALA A 39 45.42 9.35 -17.62
C ALA A 39 44.59 10.58 -17.25
N VAL A 40 44.44 10.80 -15.94
CA VAL A 40 43.83 11.98 -15.33
C VAL A 40 44.85 13.12 -15.42
N ASN A 41 44.58 14.11 -16.27
CA ASN A 41 45.37 15.35 -16.29
C ASN A 41 44.94 16.23 -15.11
N ARG A 42 45.88 16.44 -14.19
CA ARG A 42 45.87 17.52 -13.20
C ARG A 42 45.78 18.85 -13.97
N ARG A 43 44.77 19.68 -13.66
CA ARG A 43 44.72 21.07 -14.12
C ARG A 43 45.21 21.97 -12.99
N THR A 44 46.29 22.67 -13.28
CA THR A 44 46.95 23.72 -12.53
C THR A 44 46.07 24.97 -12.43
N GLN A 45 46.32 25.72 -11.36
CA GLN A 45 45.73 27.02 -11.04
C GLN A 45 46.19 28.14 -11.98
N SER A 46 45.30 29.12 -12.21
CA SER A 46 45.57 30.58 -12.18
C SER A 46 44.21 31.29 -12.28
N ALA A 47 43.81 32.06 -11.26
CA ALA A 47 43.96 33.52 -11.20
C ALA A 47 42.94 34.26 -12.09
N ILE A 48 41.82 34.64 -11.49
CA ILE A 48 41.20 35.93 -11.78
C ILE A 48 40.83 36.54 -10.42
N GLU A 49 41.58 37.57 -10.08
CA GLU A 49 41.36 38.47 -8.97
C GLU A 49 40.08 39.25 -9.29
N LEU A 50 39.10 39.19 -8.39
CA LEU A 50 37.95 40.08 -8.43
C LEU A 50 38.27 41.28 -7.55
N ASP A 51 38.55 42.38 -8.23
CA ASP A 51 38.82 43.70 -7.68
C ASP A 51 37.64 44.17 -6.81
N SER A 52 37.93 44.43 -5.54
CA SER A 52 36.93 44.75 -4.51
C SER A 52 36.47 46.21 -4.54
N GLU A 53 36.99 47.03 -5.47
CA GLU A 53 36.60 48.45 -5.62
C GLU A 53 35.58 48.70 -6.74
N ALA A 54 35.22 47.71 -7.57
CA ALA A 54 34.30 47.90 -8.70
C ALA A 54 32.80 47.66 -8.38
N ILE A 55 32.45 47.24 -7.16
CA ILE A 55 31.03 47.01 -6.76
C ILE A 55 30.45 48.22 -5.98
N VAL A 56 31.22 49.29 -5.78
CA VAL A 56 30.79 50.46 -4.99
C VAL A 56 30.15 51.58 -5.84
N SER A 57 30.21 51.54 -7.18
CA SER A 57 29.72 52.64 -8.03
C SER A 57 28.40 52.41 -8.80
N ALA A 58 27.51 51.53 -8.33
CA ALA A 58 26.18 51.35 -8.94
C ALA A 58 25.00 51.35 -7.95
N ARG A 59 25.14 52.06 -6.82
CA ARG A 59 24.04 52.32 -5.85
C ARG A 59 23.84 53.81 -5.55
N GLY A 60 24.01 54.64 -6.58
CA GLY A 60 23.97 56.10 -6.49
C GLY A 60 22.83 56.76 -7.25
N THR A 61 21.62 56.19 -7.34
CA THR A 61 20.44 56.95 -7.75
C THR A 61 19.15 56.32 -7.23
N LEU A 62 18.30 57.18 -6.67
CA LEU A 62 16.92 56.94 -6.20
C LEU A 62 16.76 56.45 -4.75
N ARG A 63 17.17 57.31 -3.81
CA ARG A 63 16.40 57.54 -2.58
C ARG A 63 15.27 58.52 -2.87
N ARG A 64 14.01 58.12 -2.70
CA ARG A 64 12.93 59.01 -2.26
C ARG A 64 11.94 58.24 -1.40
N GLY A 65 11.99 58.53 -0.09
CA GLY A 65 10.81 58.46 0.78
C GLY A 65 10.80 57.38 1.87
N ARG A 66 11.31 57.77 3.06
CA ARG A 66 10.82 57.44 4.43
C ARG A 66 10.94 55.97 4.92
N SER A 67 11.27 55.61 6.16
CA SER A 67 11.97 56.14 7.35
C SER A 67 12.01 54.97 8.36
N ALA A 68 13.08 54.83 9.16
CA ALA A 68 13.28 53.99 10.37
C ALA A 68 13.19 52.45 10.19
N SER A 69 14.26 51.64 10.27
CA SER A 69 15.29 51.39 11.31
C SER A 69 14.73 50.80 12.61
N ILE A 70 14.78 49.46 12.73
CA ILE A 70 15.29 48.76 13.91
C ILE A 70 15.91 47.42 13.45
N GLU A 71 16.86 46.93 14.23
CA GLU A 71 17.91 45.97 13.90
C GLU A 71 17.40 44.53 13.72
N ASP A 72 17.92 43.85 12.70
CA ASP A 72 17.77 42.41 12.47
C ASP A 72 18.80 41.64 13.34
N GLU A 73 18.32 40.83 14.27
CA GLU A 73 18.96 39.57 14.65
C GLU A 73 18.11 38.43 14.09
N ASP A 74 18.67 37.69 13.14
CA ASP A 74 18.07 36.54 12.47
C ASP A 74 17.66 35.45 13.49
N SER A 75 16.38 35.06 13.48
CA SER A 75 15.93 33.79 14.08
C SER A 75 15.11 32.98 13.07
N ASP A 76 15.50 31.71 12.91
CA ASP A 76 14.93 30.74 11.96
C ASP A 76 13.43 30.40 12.17
N GLU A 77 12.79 30.96 13.20
CA GLU A 77 11.38 30.73 13.50
C GLU A 77 10.42 31.50 12.58
N GLU A 78 10.78 32.70 12.12
CA GLU A 78 9.85 33.56 11.36
C GLU A 78 9.56 33.04 9.95
N LYS A 79 10.52 32.35 9.33
CA LYS A 79 10.32 31.63 8.06
C LYS A 79 9.37 30.44 8.22
N SER A 80 9.35 29.80 9.39
CA SER A 80 8.41 28.71 9.72
C SER A 80 6.98 29.24 9.84
N TYR A 81 6.79 30.40 10.49
CA TYR A 81 5.48 31.06 10.63
C TYR A 81 4.92 31.56 9.28
N GLN A 82 5.77 32.09 8.40
CA GLN A 82 5.34 32.48 7.06
C GLN A 82 5.03 31.26 6.16
N LEU A 83 5.76 30.14 6.31
CA LEU A 83 5.48 28.90 5.60
C LEU A 83 4.18 28.24 6.10
N THR A 84 3.92 28.24 7.41
CA THR A 84 2.65 27.76 7.97
C THR A 84 1.46 28.60 7.51
N ASN A 85 1.60 29.92 7.45
CA ASN A 85 0.54 30.79 6.95
C ASN A 85 0.25 30.54 5.46
N LYS A 86 1.28 30.20 4.66
CA LYS A 86 1.10 29.79 3.26
C LYS A 86 0.43 28.41 3.13
N ILE A 87 0.75 27.47 4.02
CA ILE A 87 0.12 26.14 4.06
C ILE A 87 -1.35 26.23 4.53
N ASP A 88 -1.65 27.08 5.51
CA ASP A 88 -3.01 27.34 6.00
C ASP A 88 -3.88 28.01 4.94
N ASN A 89 -3.31 28.91 4.14
CA ASN A 89 -4.00 29.50 3.01
C ASN A 89 -4.29 28.46 1.91
N LEU A 90 -3.37 27.51 1.67
CA LEU A 90 -3.60 26.39 0.76
C LEU A 90 -4.69 25.44 1.28
N ALA A 91 -4.69 25.11 2.57
CA ALA A 91 -5.75 24.32 3.20
C ALA A 91 -7.10 25.03 3.08
N LYS A 92 -7.18 26.32 3.45
CA LYS A 92 -8.41 27.12 3.32
C LYS A 92 -8.91 27.21 1.87
N ILE A 93 -8.03 27.32 0.87
CA ILE A 93 -8.40 27.34 -0.56
C ILE A 93 -8.86 25.96 -1.05
N LEU A 94 -8.18 24.88 -0.63
CA LEU A 94 -8.55 23.51 -0.96
C LEU A 94 -9.91 23.12 -0.37
N PHE A 95 -10.22 23.57 0.84
CA PHE A 95 -11.47 23.20 1.54
C PHE A 95 -12.65 24.13 1.24
N SER A 96 -12.44 25.44 1.02
CA SER A 96 -13.53 26.39 0.70
C SER A 96 -14.10 26.21 -0.72
N ARG A 97 -13.27 25.80 -1.69
CA ARG A 97 -13.72 25.64 -3.09
C ARG A 97 -14.50 24.34 -3.35
N VAL A 98 -14.36 23.32 -2.51
CA VAL A 98 -15.11 22.05 -2.65
C VAL A 98 -16.60 22.27 -2.36
N SER A 99 -16.96 23.18 -1.46
CA SER A 99 -18.36 23.53 -1.16
C SER A 99 -19.04 24.40 -2.22
N ALA A 100 -18.27 25.22 -2.96
CA ALA A 100 -18.82 26.16 -3.95
C ALA A 100 -19.24 25.51 -5.29
N ALA A 101 -18.80 24.28 -5.59
CA ALA A 101 -18.98 23.65 -6.89
C ALA A 101 -20.25 22.78 -7.04
N ARG A 102 -21.12 22.68 -6.02
CA ARG A 102 -22.35 21.85 -6.06
C ARG A 102 -23.64 22.61 -6.41
N GLY A 103 -23.55 23.88 -6.79
CA GLY A 103 -24.71 24.73 -7.10
C GLY A 103 -25.12 24.77 -8.57
N CYS A 104 -25.44 23.65 -9.21
CA CYS A 104 -26.17 23.64 -10.50
C CYS A 104 -27.26 22.56 -10.47
N LYS A 105 -28.52 23.01 -10.50
CA LYS A 105 -29.74 22.20 -10.64
C LYS A 105 -29.91 21.74 -12.09
N ASP A 106 -30.55 20.59 -12.32
CA ASP A 106 -31.53 20.38 -13.42
C ASP A 106 -32.24 18.99 -13.39
N PRO A 107 -33.33 18.79 -14.18
CA PRO A 107 -34.59 18.19 -13.68
C PRO A 107 -34.93 16.76 -14.15
N ASP A 108 -35.93 16.23 -13.43
CA ASP A 108 -36.95 15.19 -13.68
C ASP A 108 -36.97 14.47 -15.05
N VAL A 109 -36.75 13.15 -15.07
CA VAL A 109 -37.31 12.22 -16.09
C VAL A 109 -37.72 10.89 -15.45
N ARG A 110 -38.95 10.50 -15.79
CA ARG A 110 -39.78 9.40 -15.30
C ARG A 110 -39.61 8.15 -16.20
N GLY A 111 -39.68 6.93 -15.64
CA GLY A 111 -39.88 5.66 -16.37
C GLY A 111 -39.39 4.44 -15.60
N ARG A 112 -40.22 3.78 -14.76
CA ARG A 112 -41.19 2.70 -15.04
C ARG A 112 -40.55 1.35 -15.44
N TRP A 113 -40.39 0.52 -14.40
CA TRP A 113 -40.51 -0.93 -14.25
C TRP A 113 -40.59 -1.85 -15.48
N LEU A 114 -39.76 -2.91 -15.48
CA LEU A 114 -40.19 -4.29 -15.76
C LEU A 114 -39.33 -5.31 -14.97
N LEU A 115 -40.03 -6.27 -14.36
CA LEU A 115 -39.53 -7.46 -13.65
C LEU A 115 -39.27 -8.60 -14.65
N ALA A 116 -38.23 -9.41 -14.43
CA ALA A 116 -38.23 -10.85 -14.76
C ALA A 116 -37.06 -11.58 -14.05
N ASN A 117 -37.33 -12.84 -13.70
CA ASN A 117 -36.61 -13.73 -12.78
C ASN A 117 -35.45 -14.51 -13.41
N ASN A 118 -34.56 -15.02 -12.53
CA ASN A 118 -33.87 -16.35 -12.47
C ASN A 118 -33.30 -16.96 -13.78
N ASP A 119 -32.10 -17.57 -13.85
CA ASP A 119 -31.46 -18.55 -12.94
C ASP A 119 -29.96 -18.76 -13.29
N ASN A 120 -29.21 -19.29 -12.31
CA ASN A 120 -28.01 -20.15 -12.42
C ASN A 120 -26.71 -19.67 -13.12
N ASN A 121 -25.68 -19.37 -12.30
CA ASN A 121 -24.38 -20.05 -12.45
C ASN A 121 -23.45 -19.86 -11.22
N PRO A 122 -22.76 -20.91 -10.74
CA PRO A 122 -21.87 -20.83 -9.59
C PRO A 122 -20.44 -20.48 -10.04
N VAL A 123 -19.98 -19.26 -9.81
CA VAL A 123 -18.54 -18.94 -9.89
C VAL A 123 -17.97 -19.05 -8.48
N CYS A 124 -17.27 -20.16 -8.27
CA CYS A 124 -16.50 -20.50 -7.09
C CYS A 124 -15.49 -19.39 -6.78
N SER A 125 -15.35 -19.05 -5.49
CA SER A 125 -14.48 -17.98 -5.03
C SER A 125 -13.00 -18.35 -5.16
N ASP A 126 -12.29 -17.71 -6.08
CA ASP A 126 -10.84 -17.85 -6.37
C ASP A 126 -9.89 -17.44 -5.23
N TRP A 127 -10.41 -17.12 -4.06
CA TRP A 127 -9.57 -16.67 -2.95
C TRP A 127 -8.69 -17.79 -2.36
N CYS A 128 -9.12 -19.06 -2.43
CA CYS A 128 -8.36 -20.20 -1.88
C CYS A 128 -7.08 -20.53 -2.68
N VAL A 129 -7.08 -20.29 -4.00
CA VAL A 129 -5.92 -20.59 -4.87
C VAL A 129 -4.75 -19.63 -4.59
N HIS A 130 -5.06 -18.38 -4.24
CA HIS A 130 -4.06 -17.34 -4.03
C HIS A 130 -3.27 -17.47 -2.72
N LEU A 131 -3.82 -18.12 -1.69
CA LEU A 131 -3.09 -18.41 -0.45
C LEU A 131 -2.07 -19.55 -0.67
N ALA A 132 -2.43 -20.55 -1.48
CA ALA A 132 -1.56 -21.67 -1.82
C ALA A 132 -0.32 -21.24 -2.61
N CYS A 133 -0.50 -20.38 -3.63
CA CYS A 133 0.62 -19.86 -4.43
C CYS A 133 1.61 -19.02 -3.61
N TYR A 134 1.12 -18.24 -2.64
CA TYR A 134 1.98 -17.47 -1.74
C TYR A 134 2.71 -18.35 -0.72
N CYS A 135 2.03 -19.32 -0.10
CA CYS A 135 2.67 -20.30 0.78
C CYS A 135 3.75 -21.12 0.06
N TYR A 136 3.53 -21.43 -1.22
CA TYR A 136 4.49 -22.13 -2.06
C TYR A 136 5.72 -21.28 -2.39
N HIS A 137 5.53 -20.00 -2.78
CA HIS A 137 6.63 -19.08 -3.08
C HIS A 137 7.42 -18.63 -1.83
N SER A 138 6.75 -18.47 -0.70
CA SER A 138 7.39 -18.11 0.58
C SER A 138 8.23 -19.27 1.15
N ARG A 139 7.87 -20.53 0.89
CA ARG A 139 8.67 -21.70 1.28
C ARG A 139 9.93 -21.89 0.43
N ASN A 140 9.87 -21.55 -0.86
CA ASN A 140 10.99 -21.76 -1.80
C ASN A 140 12.00 -20.60 -1.89
N ARG A 141 11.88 -19.55 -1.07
CA ARG A 141 12.81 -18.39 -1.07
C ARG A 141 13.42 -18.04 0.28
N SER A 142 13.33 -18.92 1.28
CA SER A 142 14.10 -18.73 2.52
C SER A 142 15.57 -19.05 2.26
N SER A 143 16.41 -18.01 2.39
CA SER A 143 17.87 -18.06 2.36
C SER A 143 18.39 -19.12 3.33
N ARG A 144 18.80 -20.28 2.80
CA ARG A 144 19.57 -21.30 3.53
C ARG A 144 20.88 -21.57 2.78
N GLN A 145 21.64 -20.51 2.57
CA GLN A 145 23.02 -20.58 2.11
C GLN A 145 23.83 -19.59 2.95
N GLU A 146 24.46 -20.14 3.99
CA GLU A 146 25.72 -19.71 4.62
C GLU A 146 25.72 -20.15 6.09
N ILE A 147 25.99 -21.45 6.34
CA ILE A 147 26.98 -21.93 7.33
C ILE A 147 27.41 -23.32 6.83
N ILE A 148 28.56 -23.40 6.18
CA ILE A 148 29.21 -24.66 5.79
C ILE A 148 30.36 -24.94 6.77
N HIS A 149 30.53 -26.23 7.10
CA HIS A 149 31.65 -26.91 7.77
C HIS A 149 31.66 -27.00 9.30
N LYS A 150 31.17 -28.14 9.83
CA LYS A 150 32.06 -29.21 10.31
C LYS A 150 31.29 -30.49 10.69
N ARG A 151 31.94 -31.62 10.35
CA ARG A 151 31.79 -33.00 10.86
C ARG A 151 30.71 -33.91 10.24
N ASN A 152 31.17 -34.63 9.21
CA ASN A 152 30.87 -36.05 8.99
C ASN A 152 31.20 -36.90 10.23
N ARG A 153 30.34 -37.86 10.57
CA ARG A 153 30.69 -39.26 10.89
C ARG A 153 29.44 -40.16 10.93
N ASN A 154 29.51 -41.18 10.07
CA ASN A 154 28.87 -42.50 9.98
C ASN A 154 27.99 -43.02 11.14
N PHE A 155 26.91 -43.75 10.78
CA PHE A 155 26.42 -45.06 11.27
C PHE A 155 24.95 -45.20 10.77
N SER A 156 24.64 -45.93 9.69
CA SER A 156 24.46 -47.39 9.52
C SER A 156 23.27 -48.03 10.27
N THR A 157 22.44 -48.69 9.43
CA THR A 157 21.62 -49.91 9.63
C THR A 157 20.21 -49.87 10.25
N LYS A 158 19.27 -50.31 9.38
CA LYS A 158 18.19 -51.32 9.55
C LYS A 158 16.99 -50.99 10.43
N LEU A 159 15.81 -50.95 9.79
CA LEU A 159 14.75 -51.96 10.02
C LEU A 159 13.72 -51.93 8.87
N GLU A 160 13.66 -53.01 8.09
CA GLU A 160 12.51 -53.41 7.27
C GLU A 160 11.49 -54.10 8.19
N ASP A 161 10.18 -53.87 8.00
CA ASP A 161 9.28 -54.94 7.57
C ASP A 161 7.81 -54.50 7.38
N ARG A 162 7.27 -54.95 6.24
CA ARG A 162 5.89 -55.41 5.96
C ARG A 162 4.71 -54.42 5.98
N ILE A 163 4.31 -54.00 4.78
CA ILE A 163 2.88 -53.87 4.44
C ILE A 163 2.61 -54.66 3.15
N VAL A 164 1.53 -55.41 3.20
CA VAL A 164 1.07 -56.48 2.33
C VAL A 164 0.50 -55.94 1.01
N ASP A 165 0.85 -56.62 -0.07
CA ASP A 165 0.32 -56.49 -1.43
C ASP A 165 -1.20 -56.60 -1.49
N TRP A 166 -1.85 -55.64 -2.16
CA TRP A 166 -3.15 -55.83 -2.81
C TRP A 166 -3.06 -55.27 -4.25
N ASN A 167 -2.84 -56.18 -5.20
CA ASN A 167 -2.87 -55.93 -6.63
C ASN A 167 -4.29 -55.61 -7.11
N GLY A 168 -4.61 -54.33 -7.23
CA GLY A 168 -5.68 -53.81 -8.08
C GLY A 168 -5.08 -53.26 -9.38
N ARG A 169 -5.33 -53.92 -10.51
CA ARG A 169 -4.96 -53.42 -11.85
C ARG A 169 -5.56 -52.03 -12.08
N HIS A 170 -4.73 -51.00 -12.03
CA HIS A 170 -5.04 -49.69 -12.58
C HIS A 170 -4.14 -49.46 -13.80
N ASN A 171 -4.78 -49.39 -14.97
CA ASN A 171 -4.15 -48.95 -16.19
C ASN A 171 -3.63 -47.52 -15.98
N TYR A 172 -2.32 -47.34 -15.97
CA TYR A 172 -1.72 -46.01 -16.05
C TYR A 172 -1.99 -45.44 -17.44
N THR A 173 -2.98 -44.55 -17.56
CA THR A 173 -2.96 -43.54 -18.60
C THR A 173 -1.82 -42.60 -18.25
N ALA A 174 -0.84 -42.44 -19.14
CA ALA A 174 0.23 -41.47 -18.95
C ALA A 174 -0.39 -40.11 -18.64
N LEU A 175 0.06 -39.46 -17.56
CA LEU A 175 -0.30 -38.07 -17.28
C LEU A 175 0.21 -37.25 -18.46
N ASP A 176 -0.71 -36.74 -19.28
CA ASP A 176 -0.43 -35.73 -20.27
C ASP A 176 0.40 -34.62 -19.63
N HIS A 177 1.44 -34.18 -20.34
CA HIS A 177 2.31 -33.10 -19.94
C HIS A 177 1.47 -31.89 -19.52
N GLY A 178 1.41 -31.63 -18.21
CA GLY A 178 0.74 -30.44 -17.69
C GLY A 178 1.33 -29.17 -18.31
N PRO A 179 0.53 -28.10 -18.45
CA PRO A 179 0.95 -26.88 -19.13
C PRO A 179 2.26 -26.37 -18.54
N SER A 180 3.18 -26.05 -19.44
CA SER A 180 4.51 -25.63 -19.07
C SER A 180 4.43 -24.35 -18.21
N VAL A 181 5.38 -24.18 -17.28
CA VAL A 181 5.44 -23.00 -16.39
C VAL A 181 5.43 -21.68 -17.18
N CYS A 182 5.85 -21.68 -18.45
CA CYS A 182 5.80 -20.53 -19.35
C CYS A 182 4.41 -20.20 -19.91
N GLU A 183 3.52 -21.17 -20.12
CA GLU A 183 2.15 -20.92 -20.61
C GLU A 183 1.30 -20.24 -19.53
N ASN A 184 1.45 -20.68 -18.27
CA ASN A 184 0.73 -20.11 -17.12
C ASN A 184 1.07 -18.63 -16.84
N VAL A 185 2.30 -18.19 -17.14
CA VAL A 185 2.70 -16.78 -16.97
C VAL A 185 2.12 -15.90 -18.08
N GLY A 186 2.06 -16.41 -19.32
CA GLY A 186 1.46 -15.71 -20.45
C GLY A 186 -0.04 -15.46 -20.24
N GLU A 187 -0.78 -16.49 -19.83
CA GLU A 187 -2.21 -16.39 -19.55
C GLU A 187 -2.53 -15.38 -18.44
N TYR A 188 -1.74 -15.38 -17.36
CA TYR A 188 -1.91 -14.42 -16.27
C TYR A 188 -1.74 -12.97 -16.74
N MET A 189 -0.69 -12.71 -17.51
CA MET A 189 -0.41 -11.37 -18.04
C MET A 189 -1.51 -10.91 -19.00
N GLU A 190 -2.06 -11.81 -19.82
CA GLU A 190 -3.19 -11.50 -20.68
C GLU A 190 -4.48 -11.20 -19.90
N MET A 191 -4.79 -11.99 -18.87
CA MET A 191 -5.95 -11.74 -18.01
C MET A 191 -5.84 -10.39 -17.29
N GLU A 192 -4.65 -10.06 -16.77
CA GLU A 192 -4.39 -8.77 -16.14
C GLU A 192 -4.58 -7.61 -17.13
N LYS A 193 -4.06 -7.75 -18.36
CA LYS A 193 -4.24 -6.76 -19.43
C LYS A 193 -5.73 -6.57 -19.76
N ARG A 194 -6.48 -7.66 -19.98
CA ARG A 194 -7.93 -7.60 -20.26
C ARG A 194 -8.70 -6.93 -19.12
N SER A 195 -8.36 -7.25 -17.87
CA SER A 195 -8.94 -6.62 -16.68
C SER A 195 -8.70 -5.10 -16.67
N ARG A 196 -7.46 -4.69 -16.95
CA ARG A 196 -7.07 -3.26 -17.02
C ARG A 196 -7.75 -2.52 -18.16
N ASP A 197 -7.86 -3.12 -19.35
CA ASP A 197 -8.53 -2.53 -20.51
C ASP A 197 -10.04 -2.36 -20.25
N ARG A 198 -10.65 -3.33 -19.57
CA ARG A 198 -12.04 -3.25 -19.13
C ARG A 198 -12.25 -2.13 -18.11
N ALA A 199 -11.38 -2.04 -17.10
CA ALA A 199 -11.41 -0.96 -16.12
C ALA A 199 -11.26 0.43 -16.78
N LEU A 200 -10.41 0.56 -17.79
CA LEU A 200 -10.25 1.79 -18.56
C LEU A 200 -11.56 2.16 -19.29
N SER A 201 -12.23 1.18 -19.91
CA SER A 201 -13.51 1.38 -20.59
C SER A 201 -14.60 1.87 -19.63
N ILE A 202 -14.68 1.27 -18.44
CA ILE A 202 -15.60 1.67 -17.36
C ILE A 202 -15.29 3.10 -16.89
N CYS A 203 -14.01 3.41 -16.66
CA CYS A 203 -13.58 4.75 -16.24
C CYS A 203 -13.91 5.82 -17.29
N GLN A 204 -13.72 5.52 -18.57
CA GLN A 204 -14.13 6.41 -19.66
C GLN A 204 -15.66 6.58 -19.71
N ALA A 205 -16.43 5.51 -19.49
CA ALA A 205 -17.89 5.61 -19.41
C ALA A 205 -18.33 6.50 -18.24
N TYR A 206 -17.69 6.39 -17.08
CA TYR A 206 -17.91 7.29 -15.95
C TYR A 206 -17.60 8.74 -16.31
N ILE A 207 -16.42 9.01 -16.88
CA ILE A 207 -15.98 10.36 -17.25
C ILE A 207 -16.90 11.00 -18.28
N ARG A 208 -17.42 10.24 -19.26
CA ARG A 208 -18.39 10.78 -20.23
C ARG A 208 -19.70 11.25 -19.58
N ARG A 209 -20.06 10.73 -18.40
CA ARG A 209 -21.26 11.16 -17.64
C ARG A 209 -21.03 12.42 -16.81
N THR A 210 -19.79 12.89 -16.65
CA THR A 210 -19.47 14.07 -15.84
C THR A 210 -18.43 14.97 -16.51
N PRO A 211 -18.74 16.25 -16.80
CA PRO A 211 -17.78 17.16 -17.44
C PRO A 211 -16.65 17.61 -16.50
N ARG A 212 -16.72 17.25 -15.21
CA ARG A 212 -15.79 17.72 -14.17
C ARG A 212 -14.40 17.10 -14.28
N TYR A 213 -14.29 15.87 -14.75
CA TYR A 213 -13.02 15.14 -14.77
C TYR A 213 -12.62 14.80 -16.19
N SER A 214 -11.34 14.97 -16.53
CA SER A 214 -10.77 14.47 -17.78
C SER A 214 -9.69 13.44 -17.49
N LEU A 215 -9.72 12.30 -18.18
CA LEU A 215 -8.73 11.24 -18.00
C LEU A 215 -7.33 11.72 -18.37
N VAL A 216 -6.35 11.49 -17.50
CA VAL A 216 -4.92 11.75 -17.80
C VAL A 216 -4.22 10.45 -18.10
N LYS A 217 -4.29 9.47 -17.18
CA LYS A 217 -3.69 8.14 -17.37
C LYS A 217 -4.27 7.10 -16.42
N GLN A 218 -4.22 5.84 -16.82
CA GLN A 218 -4.39 4.72 -15.90
C GLN A 218 -3.08 4.45 -15.16
N LEU A 219 -3.17 4.15 -13.86
CA LEU A 219 -2.03 3.82 -13.00
C LEU A 219 -1.80 2.30 -12.98
N ASN A 220 -0.66 1.90 -12.42
CA ASN A 220 -0.34 0.49 -12.19
C ASN A 220 -1.15 -0.07 -11.02
N ASN A 221 -0.98 -1.36 -10.73
CA ASN A 221 -1.71 -2.01 -9.66
C ASN A 221 -1.11 -1.60 -8.31
N LEU A 222 -1.58 -0.48 -7.74
CA LEU A 222 -1.02 0.13 -6.52
C LEU A 222 -1.25 -0.72 -5.26
N GLY A 223 -2.30 -1.53 -5.25
CA GLY A 223 -2.76 -2.33 -4.12
C GLY A 223 -2.89 -3.82 -4.46
N SER A 224 -3.10 -4.65 -3.44
CA SER A 224 -3.14 -6.11 -3.58
C SER A 224 -4.45 -6.67 -4.18
N ARG A 225 -5.49 -5.85 -4.35
CA ARG A 225 -6.78 -6.27 -4.94
C ARG A 225 -6.68 -6.14 -6.45
N MET A 226 -6.83 -7.25 -7.17
CA MET A 226 -6.67 -7.29 -8.63
C MET A 226 -7.83 -6.65 -9.40
N ASP A 227 -8.99 -6.51 -8.77
CA ASP A 227 -10.22 -5.91 -9.31
C ASP A 227 -10.37 -4.42 -8.93
N LYS A 228 -9.36 -3.86 -8.26
CA LYS A 228 -9.30 -2.44 -7.89
C LYS A 228 -8.32 -1.74 -8.83
N HIS A 229 -8.77 -0.68 -9.47
CA HIS A 229 -7.99 0.05 -10.47
C HIS A 229 -7.92 1.53 -10.13
N TRP A 230 -6.83 2.16 -10.55
CA TRP A 230 -6.53 3.55 -10.22
C TRP A 230 -6.26 4.38 -11.48
N PHE A 231 -6.74 5.62 -11.50
CA PHE A 231 -6.59 6.53 -12.62
C PHE A 231 -6.22 7.92 -12.11
N VAL A 232 -5.35 8.60 -12.84
CA VAL A 232 -5.16 10.05 -12.69
C VAL A 232 -6.14 10.74 -13.61
N VAL A 233 -6.91 11.65 -13.04
CA VAL A 233 -7.80 12.55 -13.78
C VAL A 233 -7.47 13.99 -13.43
N ARG A 234 -7.78 14.91 -14.34
CA ARG A 234 -7.72 16.34 -14.08
C ARG A 234 -9.11 16.85 -13.74
N ASP A 235 -9.25 17.44 -12.56
CA ASP A 235 -10.44 18.22 -12.22
C ASP A 235 -10.40 19.50 -13.06
N THR A 236 -11.32 19.62 -14.02
CA THR A 236 -11.38 20.73 -14.99
C THR A 236 -11.79 22.05 -14.33
N SER A 237 -12.51 21.97 -13.21
CA SER A 237 -12.98 23.13 -12.43
C SER A 237 -11.86 23.67 -11.55
N LEU A 238 -11.12 22.78 -10.88
CA LEU A 238 -10.04 23.15 -9.97
C LEU A 238 -8.66 23.24 -10.64
N LYS A 239 -8.52 22.78 -11.88
CA LYS A 239 -7.25 22.69 -12.63
C LYS A 239 -6.17 21.92 -11.88
N THR A 240 -6.57 20.84 -11.21
CA THR A 240 -5.67 20.02 -10.38
C THR A 240 -5.92 18.54 -10.60
N ASP A 241 -4.87 17.74 -10.46
CA ASP A 241 -4.96 16.30 -10.64
C ASP A 241 -5.57 15.61 -9.41
N ARG A 242 -6.31 14.53 -9.66
CA ARG A 242 -7.03 13.71 -8.68
C ARG A 242 -6.81 12.23 -8.96
N LEU A 243 -6.92 11.44 -7.90
CA LEU A 243 -6.91 9.99 -7.98
C LEU A 243 -8.37 9.51 -8.06
N ILE A 244 -8.71 8.79 -9.12
CA ILE A 244 -9.90 7.95 -9.16
C ILE A 244 -9.50 6.54 -8.75
N THR A 245 -10.25 5.97 -7.83
CA THR A 245 -10.25 4.55 -7.50
C THR A 245 -11.55 3.94 -8.02
N LEU A 246 -11.44 2.89 -8.83
CA LEU A 246 -12.55 2.14 -9.41
C LEU A 246 -12.50 0.69 -8.89
N ALA A 247 -13.63 0.16 -8.43
CA ALA A 247 -13.77 -1.23 -8.04
C ALA A 247 -15.20 -1.73 -8.28
N PRO A 248 -15.42 -3.02 -8.57
CA PRO A 248 -16.76 -3.59 -8.54
C PRO A 248 -17.34 -3.47 -7.12
N LEU A 249 -18.62 -3.18 -7.03
CA LEU A 249 -19.32 -3.14 -5.74
C LEU A 249 -19.25 -4.52 -5.09
N ASN A 250 -18.88 -4.56 -3.81
CA ASN A 250 -18.76 -5.82 -3.09
C ASN A 250 -20.13 -6.50 -2.93
N ARG A 251 -20.20 -7.82 -3.09
CA ARG A 251 -21.43 -8.61 -2.85
C ARG A 251 -21.91 -8.51 -1.39
N ASN A 252 -21.00 -8.22 -0.46
CA ASN A 252 -21.30 -8.02 0.95
C ASN A 252 -21.78 -6.59 1.26
N CYS A 253 -21.81 -5.69 0.27
CA CYS A 253 -22.37 -4.35 0.41
C CYS A 253 -23.86 -4.45 0.71
N SER A 254 -24.26 -3.94 1.87
CA SER A 254 -25.64 -3.97 2.32
C SER A 254 -26.43 -2.71 1.96
N LEU A 255 -25.79 -1.75 1.30
CA LEU A 255 -26.41 -0.50 0.90
C LEU A 255 -27.13 -0.66 -0.44
N SER A 256 -28.38 -0.19 -0.49
CA SER A 256 -29.06 0.03 -1.75
C SER A 256 -28.42 1.22 -2.46
N ILE A 257 -27.90 1.00 -3.66
CA ILE A 257 -27.23 2.03 -4.43
C ILE A 257 -28.27 2.88 -5.14
N THR A 258 -28.50 4.08 -4.60
CA THR A 258 -29.44 5.07 -5.14
C THR A 258 -28.76 6.45 -5.19
N PRO A 259 -29.27 7.40 -5.99
CA PRO A 259 -28.80 8.78 -5.95
C PRO A 259 -28.88 9.40 -4.54
N LEU A 260 -29.88 9.02 -3.74
CA LEU A 260 -30.00 9.46 -2.35
C LEU A 260 -28.85 8.91 -1.48
N THR A 261 -28.57 7.60 -1.56
CA THR A 261 -27.47 6.98 -0.82
C THR A 261 -26.13 7.62 -1.20
N LYS A 262 -25.91 7.88 -2.49
CA LYS A 262 -24.74 8.60 -2.99
C LYS A 262 -24.59 9.99 -2.34
N ASN A 263 -25.66 10.77 -2.29
CA ASN A 263 -25.63 12.11 -1.70
C ASN A 263 -25.32 12.05 -0.20
N ILE A 264 -25.95 11.14 0.53
CA ILE A 264 -25.70 10.94 1.97
C ILE A 264 -24.24 10.55 2.23
N LEU A 265 -23.66 9.64 1.42
CA LEU A 265 -22.26 9.24 1.55
C LEU A 265 -21.30 10.40 1.27
N ASN A 266 -21.59 11.22 0.26
CA ASN A 266 -20.83 12.41 -0.06
C ASN A 266 -20.87 13.44 1.09
N ASP A 267 -22.05 13.69 1.66
CA ASP A 267 -22.20 14.61 2.80
C ASP A 267 -21.51 14.08 4.06
N LEU A 268 -21.54 12.75 4.28
CA LEU A 268 -20.78 12.09 5.33
C LEU A 268 -19.27 12.34 5.16
N PHE A 269 -18.70 12.09 3.98
CA PHE A 269 -17.26 12.28 3.78
C PHE A 269 -16.83 13.75 3.90
N LEU A 270 -17.69 14.69 3.52
CA LEU A 270 -17.48 16.12 3.80
C LEU A 270 -17.49 16.41 5.31
N ALA A 271 -18.33 15.72 6.08
CA ALA A 271 -18.40 15.88 7.53
C ALA A 271 -17.26 15.18 8.29
N LEU A 272 -16.56 14.20 7.68
CA LEU A 272 -15.45 13.45 8.29
C LEU A 272 -14.05 14.04 8.03
N GLN A 273 -13.97 15.35 7.77
CA GLN A 273 -12.67 16.01 7.61
C GLN A 273 -11.88 15.99 8.92
N HIS A 274 -10.63 15.56 8.84
CA HIS A 274 -9.69 15.50 9.96
C HIS A 274 -8.25 15.53 9.42
N PRO A 275 -7.26 16.13 10.12
CA PRO A 275 -5.88 16.21 9.63
C PRO A 275 -5.27 14.85 9.26
N TYR A 276 -5.68 13.80 9.97
CA TYR A 276 -5.19 12.42 9.82
C TYR A 276 -6.17 11.48 9.08
N ILE A 277 -7.15 12.03 8.37
CA ILE A 277 -8.02 11.28 7.45
C ILE A 277 -7.77 11.76 6.03
N CYS A 278 -7.62 10.82 5.09
CA CYS A 278 -7.53 11.16 3.68
C CYS A 278 -8.92 11.61 3.20
N PRO A 279 -9.07 12.84 2.68
CA PRO A 279 -10.37 13.34 2.25
C PRO A 279 -10.84 12.57 1.01
N ILE A 280 -12.12 12.17 1.04
CA ILE A 280 -12.84 11.67 -0.14
C ILE A 280 -13.63 12.86 -0.69
N PHE A 281 -13.25 13.32 -1.89
CA PHE A 281 -13.87 14.48 -2.53
C PHE A 281 -15.19 14.13 -3.22
N ASP A 282 -15.29 12.90 -3.72
CA ASP A 282 -16.46 12.41 -4.41
C ASP A 282 -16.57 10.89 -4.27
N ILE A 283 -17.79 10.40 -4.17
CA ILE A 283 -18.12 8.99 -4.31
C ILE A 283 -19.32 8.88 -5.25
N ASP A 284 -19.22 7.96 -6.21
CA ASP A 284 -20.25 7.72 -7.19
C ASP A 284 -20.40 6.23 -7.49
N PHE A 285 -21.50 5.89 -8.15
CA PHE A 285 -21.80 4.55 -8.57
C PHE A 285 -22.12 4.51 -10.05
N LEU A 286 -21.60 3.48 -10.73
CA LEU A 286 -21.78 3.27 -12.16
C LEU A 286 -22.20 1.84 -12.41
N GLU A 287 -23.33 1.66 -13.10
CA GLU A 287 -23.66 0.38 -13.71
C GLU A 287 -23.00 0.29 -15.10
N PHE A 288 -22.30 -0.82 -15.34
CA PHE A 288 -21.66 -1.14 -16.60
C PHE A 288 -21.76 -2.64 -16.84
N GLU A 289 -22.37 -3.05 -17.96
CA GLU A 289 -22.60 -4.47 -18.31
C GLU A 289 -23.23 -5.27 -17.17
N SER A 290 -24.34 -4.77 -16.61
CA SER A 290 -25.10 -5.41 -15.52
C SER A 290 -24.34 -5.61 -14.21
N GLN A 291 -23.18 -4.96 -14.05
CA GLN A 291 -22.41 -4.96 -12.81
C GLN A 291 -22.31 -3.53 -12.27
N ASN A 292 -22.51 -3.38 -10.96
CA ASN A 292 -22.33 -2.11 -10.26
C ASN A 292 -20.87 -1.91 -9.86
N TYR A 293 -20.37 -0.69 -10.05
CA TYR A 293 -19.04 -0.24 -9.66
C TYR A 293 -19.15 0.96 -8.72
N VAL A 294 -18.18 1.06 -7.82
CA VAL A 294 -17.93 2.25 -7.02
C VAL A 294 -16.77 3.03 -7.62
N VAL A 295 -16.94 4.35 -7.69
CA VAL A 295 -15.92 5.31 -8.08
C VAL A 295 -15.66 6.23 -6.90
N VAL A 296 -14.41 6.32 -6.45
CA VAL A 296 -14.00 7.21 -5.35
C VAL A 296 -12.94 8.18 -5.85
N VAL A 297 -13.12 9.47 -5.57
CA VAL A 297 -12.19 10.53 -5.96
C VAL A 297 -11.48 11.11 -4.74
N GLN A 298 -10.15 11.11 -4.78
CA GLN A 298 -9.25 11.47 -3.68
C GLN A 298 -8.08 12.35 -4.17
N PRO A 299 -7.34 13.02 -3.26
CA PRO A 299 -6.07 13.62 -3.62
C PRO A 299 -5.06 12.55 -4.04
N ILE A 300 -4.13 12.91 -4.92
CA ILE A 300 -3.01 12.03 -5.27
C ILE A 300 -1.97 12.11 -4.14
N SER A 301 -1.67 10.96 -3.53
CA SER A 301 -0.53 10.80 -2.63
C SER A 301 0.59 10.06 -3.36
N GLN A 302 1.83 10.50 -3.20
CA GLN A 302 3.02 9.86 -3.79
C GLN A 302 3.52 8.69 -2.94
N GLY A 303 2.60 7.87 -2.42
CA GLY A 303 2.90 6.70 -1.60
C GLY A 303 2.04 6.58 -0.34
N SER A 304 2.11 5.37 0.20
CA SER A 304 1.51 4.92 1.44
C SER A 304 2.56 4.70 2.54
N LEU A 305 2.11 4.45 3.75
CA LEU A 305 2.97 4.03 4.86
C LEU A 305 3.69 2.71 4.50
N LYS A 306 3.05 1.82 3.75
CA LYS A 306 3.68 0.60 3.25
C LYS A 306 4.86 0.90 2.32
N ASP A 307 4.70 1.84 1.40
CA ASP A 307 5.79 2.28 0.52
C ASP A 307 6.98 2.80 1.35
N LEU A 308 6.71 3.56 2.42
CA LEU A 308 7.75 4.05 3.33
C LEU A 308 8.46 2.92 4.09
N ILE A 309 7.71 1.94 4.63
CA ILE A 309 8.25 0.77 5.35
C ILE A 309 9.19 -0.05 4.44
N TYR A 310 8.80 -0.22 3.19
CA TYR A 310 9.58 -0.99 2.21
C TYR A 310 10.69 -0.17 1.55
N GLY A 311 10.76 1.13 1.85
CA GLY A 311 11.79 2.02 1.32
C GLY A 311 11.64 2.25 -0.18
N ILE A 312 10.41 2.24 -0.69
CA ILE A 312 10.08 2.58 -2.08
C ILE A 312 10.38 4.06 -2.30
N GLU A 313 11.09 4.36 -3.39
CA GLU A 313 11.45 5.72 -3.73
C GLU A 313 10.22 6.55 -4.13
N ARG A 314 10.31 7.88 -3.99
CA ARG A 314 9.20 8.80 -4.32
C ARG A 314 8.74 8.72 -5.77
N THR A 315 9.55 8.20 -6.67
CA THR A 315 9.23 7.97 -8.09
C THR A 315 8.58 6.61 -8.32
N GLY A 316 8.83 5.63 -7.43
CA GLY A 316 8.39 4.24 -7.54
C GLY A 316 7.02 3.93 -6.91
N TRP A 317 6.31 4.91 -6.34
CA TRP A 317 5.01 4.66 -5.69
C TRP A 317 3.95 4.05 -6.63
N ASN A 318 4.06 4.34 -7.93
CA ASN A 318 3.21 3.81 -8.99
C ASN A 318 3.82 2.56 -9.66
N GLU A 319 4.74 1.84 -9.04
CA GLU A 319 5.10 0.49 -9.48
C GLU A 319 4.04 -0.52 -9.05
N ASP A 320 4.00 -1.68 -9.71
CA ASP A 320 3.05 -2.74 -9.36
C ASP A 320 3.29 -3.27 -7.96
N TRP A 321 2.21 -3.54 -7.24
CA TRP A 321 2.23 -3.99 -5.85
C TRP A 321 3.16 -5.20 -5.63
N ASN A 322 3.14 -6.17 -6.55
CA ASN A 322 3.98 -7.37 -6.49
C ASN A 322 5.48 -7.05 -6.61
N GLN A 323 5.84 -6.00 -7.35
CA GLN A 323 7.23 -5.56 -7.52
C GLN A 323 7.71 -4.82 -6.27
N LYS A 324 6.86 -3.95 -5.70
CA LYS A 324 7.19 -3.14 -4.52
C LYS A 324 7.40 -3.97 -3.25
N TYR A 325 6.56 -4.98 -3.04
CA TYR A 325 6.46 -5.65 -1.73
C TYR A 325 6.93 -7.11 -1.75
N GLY A 326 7.64 -7.53 -2.81
CA GLY A 326 8.14 -8.89 -2.97
C GLY A 326 9.34 -9.26 -2.09
N SER A 327 9.92 -8.30 -1.36
CA SER A 327 11.07 -8.49 -0.47
C SER A 327 10.85 -7.80 0.87
N ARG A 328 11.60 -8.20 1.92
CA ARG A 328 11.51 -7.57 3.24
C ARG A 328 11.91 -6.10 3.15
N GLY A 329 11.06 -5.24 3.68
CA GLY A 329 11.29 -3.81 3.80
C GLY A 329 12.33 -3.44 4.87
N LYS A 330 12.62 -2.15 4.95
CA LYS A 330 13.61 -1.58 5.88
C LYS A 330 13.04 -1.33 7.28
N GLY A 331 11.72 -1.34 7.44
CA GLY A 331 11.08 -0.82 8.65
C GLY A 331 11.28 0.69 8.79
N LEU A 332 10.76 1.26 9.88
CA LEU A 332 10.80 2.70 10.13
C LEU A 332 11.59 3.02 11.39
N PRO A 333 12.29 4.18 11.42
CA PRO A 333 12.83 4.72 12.64
C PRO A 333 11.76 4.91 13.72
N LEU A 334 12.14 4.63 14.96
CA LEU A 334 11.26 4.75 16.11
C LEU A 334 10.50 6.10 16.17
N PRO A 335 11.11 7.28 15.95
CA PRO A 335 10.34 8.53 15.94
C PRO A 335 9.22 8.55 14.90
N GLN A 336 9.43 7.93 13.73
CA GLN A 336 8.38 7.78 12.71
C GLN A 336 7.32 6.77 13.15
N VAL A 337 7.72 5.68 13.80
CA VAL A 337 6.78 4.70 14.39
C VAL A 337 5.85 5.36 15.39
N GLN A 338 6.42 6.12 16.33
CA GLN A 338 5.69 6.84 17.36
C GLN A 338 4.76 7.90 16.76
N GLN A 339 5.29 8.76 15.87
CA GLN A 339 4.52 9.85 15.27
C GLN A 339 3.37 9.32 14.40
N MET A 340 3.66 8.43 13.45
CA MET A 340 2.65 7.93 12.51
C MET A 340 1.65 7.00 13.20
N GLY A 341 2.11 6.19 14.16
CA GLY A 341 1.24 5.38 15.01
C GLY A 341 0.25 6.26 15.78
N ARG A 342 0.73 7.33 16.41
CA ARG A 342 -0.12 8.30 17.11
C ARG A 342 -1.14 8.95 16.17
N GLN A 343 -0.72 9.43 15.00
CA GLN A 343 -1.61 10.04 14.00
C GLN A 343 -2.74 9.10 13.55
N VAL A 344 -2.44 7.81 13.35
CA VAL A 344 -3.46 6.81 13.00
C VAL A 344 -4.42 6.55 14.17
N LEU A 345 -3.92 6.46 15.42
CA LEU A 345 -4.78 6.30 16.60
C LEU A 345 -5.77 7.47 16.75
N GLU A 346 -5.30 8.71 16.60
CA GLU A 346 -6.17 9.89 16.62
C GLU A 346 -7.25 9.82 15.52
N ALA A 347 -6.91 9.35 14.32
CA ALA A 347 -7.88 9.18 13.23
C ALA A 347 -8.96 8.13 13.58
N LEU A 348 -8.57 7.01 14.19
CA LEU A 348 -9.51 5.95 14.61
C LEU A 348 -10.47 6.46 15.70
N ILE A 349 -9.94 7.19 16.68
CA ILE A 349 -10.73 7.76 17.79
C ILE A 349 -11.70 8.80 17.26
N PHE A 350 -11.24 9.71 16.39
CA PHE A 350 -12.12 10.67 15.73
C PHE A 350 -13.28 9.96 15.02
N LEU A 351 -13.01 8.92 14.23
CA LEU A 351 -14.07 8.16 13.53
C LEU A 351 -15.07 7.54 14.51
N LYS A 352 -14.58 6.97 15.62
CA LYS A 352 -15.42 6.41 16.68
C LYS A 352 -16.31 7.48 17.33
N GLU A 353 -15.74 8.64 17.67
CA GLU A 353 -16.49 9.79 18.21
C GLU A 353 -17.57 10.29 17.25
N ARG A 354 -17.30 10.24 15.94
CA ARG A 354 -18.29 10.57 14.89
C ARG A 354 -19.33 9.47 14.66
N GLY A 355 -19.29 8.38 15.42
CA GLY A 355 -20.23 7.27 15.24
C GLY A 355 -20.00 6.48 13.95
N PHE A 356 -18.82 6.55 13.34
CA PHE A 356 -18.45 5.70 12.22
C PHE A 356 -18.37 4.22 12.68
N PRO A 357 -18.66 3.22 11.81
CA PRO A 357 -18.49 1.81 12.16
C PRO A 357 -17.01 1.46 12.39
N THR A 358 -16.75 0.40 13.16
CA THR A 358 -15.38 -0.06 13.45
C THR A 358 -14.58 -0.26 12.17
N VAL A 359 -13.38 0.31 12.13
CA VAL A 359 -12.48 0.27 10.98
C VAL A 359 -11.79 -1.10 10.92
N ILE A 360 -12.24 -1.96 10.01
CA ILE A 360 -11.68 -3.33 9.86
C ILE A 360 -10.71 -3.47 8.67
N HIS A 361 -10.50 -2.40 7.92
CA HIS A 361 -9.65 -2.38 6.72
C HIS A 361 -8.29 -1.71 6.95
N LEU A 362 -7.94 -1.40 8.21
CA LEU A 362 -6.68 -0.77 8.55
C LEU A 362 -5.51 -1.71 8.23
N HIS A 363 -4.56 -1.20 7.44
CA HIS A 363 -3.22 -1.75 7.20
C HIS A 363 -2.34 -0.63 6.65
N SER A 364 -1.03 -0.82 6.63
CA SER A 364 -0.05 0.17 6.16
C SER A 364 -0.32 0.71 4.74
N GLY A 365 -0.80 -0.15 3.83
CA GLY A 365 -1.18 0.25 2.47
C GLY A 365 -2.43 1.14 2.36
N ASN A 366 -3.26 1.22 3.42
CA ASN A 366 -4.42 2.11 3.52
C ASN A 366 -4.12 3.36 4.37
N VAL A 367 -2.86 3.66 4.64
CA VAL A 367 -2.43 4.89 5.30
C VAL A 367 -1.58 5.66 4.29
N LEU A 368 -2.02 6.83 3.86
CA LEU A 368 -1.28 7.68 2.92
C LEU A 368 -0.30 8.55 3.69
N VAL A 369 0.91 8.74 3.17
CA VAL A 369 1.93 9.58 3.80
C VAL A 369 2.19 10.79 2.91
N GLN A 370 1.97 11.99 3.47
CA GLN A 370 2.23 13.23 2.76
C GLN A 370 2.91 14.22 3.70
N ASN A 371 4.11 14.65 3.33
CA ASN A 371 4.95 15.57 4.12
C ASN A 371 5.15 15.11 5.58
N GLY A 372 5.34 13.81 5.79
CA GLY A 372 5.52 13.23 7.13
C GLY A 372 4.23 13.01 7.92
N VAL A 373 3.07 13.35 7.36
CA VAL A 373 1.76 13.14 7.99
C VAL A 373 1.10 11.88 7.44
N ALA A 374 0.78 10.95 8.34
CA ALA A 374 -0.01 9.76 8.07
C ALA A 374 -1.50 10.08 8.07
N ARG A 375 -2.21 9.67 7.01
CA ARG A 375 -3.65 9.86 6.84
C ARG A 375 -4.34 8.53 6.54
N LEU A 376 -5.28 8.14 7.39
CA LEU A 376 -6.10 6.96 7.17
C LEU A 376 -6.96 7.14 5.92
N ALA A 377 -6.85 6.21 4.97
CA ALA A 377 -7.61 6.18 3.74
C ALA A 377 -8.52 4.94 3.68
N GLY A 378 -9.29 4.83 2.59
CA GLY A 378 -10.12 3.66 2.34
C GLY A 378 -11.39 3.59 3.18
N LEU A 379 -11.90 4.71 3.72
CA LEU A 379 -13.10 4.72 4.57
C LEU A 379 -14.33 4.12 3.88
N GLU A 380 -14.40 4.21 2.55
CA GLU A 380 -15.44 3.56 1.75
C GLU A 380 -15.48 2.04 1.97
N ASN A 381 -14.36 1.41 2.33
CA ASN A 381 -14.30 -0.03 2.53
C ASN A 381 -15.23 -0.48 3.66
N THR A 382 -15.25 0.28 4.77
CA THR A 382 -16.11 -0.02 5.93
C THR A 382 -17.59 0.08 5.58
N LEU A 383 -17.96 1.04 4.73
CA LEU A 383 -19.36 1.29 4.37
C LEU A 383 -19.89 0.35 3.28
N LEU A 384 -19.00 -0.09 2.37
CA LEU A 384 -19.35 -0.88 1.19
C LEU A 384 -18.99 -2.37 1.33
N GLY A 385 -18.65 -2.82 2.54
CA GLY A 385 -18.42 -4.24 2.83
C GLY A 385 -17.11 -4.81 2.28
N PHE A 386 -16.13 -3.96 1.97
CA PHE A 386 -14.81 -4.43 1.56
C PHE A 386 -13.92 -4.72 2.77
N THR A 387 -13.08 -5.76 2.65
CA THR A 387 -12.17 -6.21 3.71
C THR A 387 -10.71 -6.15 3.26
N SER A 388 -9.78 -6.04 4.21
CA SER A 388 -8.34 -6.02 3.92
C SER A 388 -7.80 -7.42 3.59
N ARG A 389 -6.60 -7.50 3.00
CA ARG A 389 -5.92 -8.79 2.75
C ARG A 389 -5.68 -9.60 4.04
N ILE A 390 -5.49 -8.92 5.17
CA ILE A 390 -5.28 -9.54 6.48
C ILE A 390 -6.59 -9.95 7.18
N HIS A 391 -7.74 -9.45 6.72
CA HIS A 391 -9.03 -9.72 7.34
C HIS A 391 -9.30 -11.23 7.54
N PRO A 392 -9.02 -12.13 6.59
CA PRO A 392 -9.17 -13.57 6.82
C PRO A 392 -8.40 -14.15 8.01
N LEU A 393 -7.17 -13.66 8.20
CA LEU A 393 -6.30 -14.08 9.29
C LEU A 393 -6.85 -13.63 10.65
N ILE A 394 -7.49 -12.46 10.66
CA ILE A 394 -8.08 -11.85 11.86
C ILE A 394 -9.47 -12.40 12.14
N ALA A 395 -10.31 -12.52 11.11
CA ALA A 395 -11.73 -12.84 11.21
C ALA A 395 -12.00 -14.20 11.84
N SER A 396 -11.15 -15.19 11.56
CA SER A 396 -11.24 -16.54 12.11
C SER A 396 -10.96 -16.63 13.61
N ARG A 397 -10.45 -15.56 14.23
CA ARG A 397 -10.01 -15.52 15.64
C ARG A 397 -10.49 -14.26 16.35
N ILE A 398 -11.57 -13.66 15.87
CA ILE A 398 -12.19 -12.52 16.54
C ILE A 398 -12.71 -12.99 17.89
N SER A 399 -12.11 -12.46 18.95
CA SER A 399 -12.59 -12.60 20.32
C SER A 399 -13.51 -11.44 20.66
N GLN A 400 -14.51 -11.65 21.52
CA GLN A 400 -15.37 -10.56 22.03
C GLN A 400 -14.58 -9.58 22.93
N THR A 401 -13.36 -9.95 23.33
CA THR A 401 -12.54 -9.20 24.30
C THR A 401 -11.63 -8.14 23.67
N ILE A 402 -11.34 -8.20 22.36
CA ILE A 402 -10.43 -7.26 21.69
C ILE A 402 -11.11 -6.69 20.45
N SER A 403 -11.07 -5.37 20.28
CA SER A 403 -11.63 -4.73 19.10
C SER A 403 -10.79 -4.98 17.84
N ILE A 404 -11.43 -5.21 16.69
CA ILE A 404 -10.74 -5.59 15.44
C ILE A 404 -9.79 -4.50 14.94
N ASP A 405 -10.17 -3.23 15.09
CA ASP A 405 -9.33 -2.07 14.77
C ASP A 405 -8.03 -2.03 15.59
N MET A 406 -8.07 -2.46 16.86
CA MET A 406 -6.89 -2.62 17.72
C MET A 406 -5.95 -3.72 17.20
N ILE A 407 -6.51 -4.85 16.74
CA ILE A 407 -5.73 -5.93 16.11
C ILE A 407 -5.11 -5.45 14.79
N CYS A 408 -5.89 -4.80 13.92
CA CYS A 408 -5.37 -4.23 12.68
C CYS A 408 -4.25 -3.21 12.94
N PHE A 409 -4.39 -2.39 13.98
CA PHE A 409 -3.33 -1.48 14.41
C PHE A 409 -2.08 -2.23 14.85
N GLY A 410 -2.22 -3.30 15.64
CA GLY A 410 -1.10 -4.16 16.05
C GLY A 410 -0.35 -4.77 14.87
N HIS A 411 -1.06 -5.26 13.84
CA HIS A 411 -0.45 -5.76 12.61
C HIS A 411 0.32 -4.67 11.85
N MET A 412 -0.26 -3.45 11.76
CA MET A 412 0.41 -2.32 11.13
C MET A 412 1.65 -1.88 11.92
N LEU A 413 1.56 -1.79 13.25
CA LEU A 413 2.66 -1.43 14.14
C LEU A 413 3.81 -2.44 14.02
N PHE A 414 3.49 -3.74 13.96
CA PHE A 414 4.46 -4.78 13.70
C PHE A 414 5.19 -4.54 12.37
N GLU A 415 4.45 -4.31 11.29
CA GLU A 415 5.02 -4.11 9.96
C GLU A 415 5.93 -2.86 9.91
N MET A 416 5.52 -1.78 10.58
CA MET A 416 6.33 -0.56 10.73
C MET A 416 7.70 -0.84 11.35
N CYS A 417 7.78 -1.78 12.30
CA CYS A 417 9.02 -2.09 13.01
C CYS A 417 9.84 -3.18 12.33
N ALA A 418 9.19 -4.25 11.88
CA ALA A 418 9.86 -5.44 11.36
C ALA A 418 10.20 -5.36 9.86
N GLY A 419 9.51 -4.49 9.11
CA GLY A 419 9.66 -4.36 7.66
C GLY A 419 8.94 -5.45 6.86
N TYR A 420 8.05 -6.23 7.48
CA TYR A 420 7.26 -7.25 6.78
C TYR A 420 5.89 -7.46 7.45
N GLU A 421 4.91 -7.95 6.69
CA GLU A 421 3.58 -8.25 7.21
C GLU A 421 3.62 -9.43 8.19
N LEU A 422 2.99 -9.29 9.36
CA LEU A 422 2.87 -10.38 10.31
C LEU A 422 2.03 -11.53 9.70
N PRO A 423 2.60 -12.75 9.52
CA PRO A 423 1.92 -13.84 8.81
C PRO A 423 0.95 -14.65 9.68
N SER A 424 0.85 -14.32 10.97
CA SER A 424 0.04 -15.00 11.97
C SER A 424 -0.87 -14.02 12.70
N PHE A 425 -1.94 -14.50 13.32
CA PHE A 425 -2.87 -13.66 14.09
C PHE A 425 -2.18 -12.83 15.19
N LYS A 426 -1.14 -13.40 15.82
CA LYS A 426 -0.33 -12.72 16.84
C LYS A 426 1.16 -13.00 16.64
N PRO A 427 2.07 -12.13 17.09
CA PRO A 427 3.50 -12.39 17.03
C PRO A 427 3.89 -13.56 17.95
N ASN A 428 4.88 -14.34 17.52
CA ASN A 428 5.54 -15.35 18.35
C ASN A 428 6.90 -14.80 18.84
N SER A 429 7.66 -15.59 19.59
CA SER A 429 8.98 -15.16 20.09
C SER A 429 9.92 -14.71 18.98
N MET A 430 9.99 -15.42 17.85
CA MET A 430 10.83 -15.05 16.71
C MET A 430 10.43 -13.70 16.11
N HIS A 431 9.13 -13.46 15.94
CA HIS A 431 8.61 -12.19 15.44
C HIS A 431 8.94 -11.02 16.38
N LEU A 432 8.87 -11.24 17.71
CA LEU A 432 9.24 -10.20 18.68
C LEU A 432 10.74 -9.95 18.70
N SER A 433 11.58 -10.99 18.59
CA SER A 433 13.03 -10.83 18.48
C SER A 433 13.44 -10.09 17.21
N ASP A 434 12.75 -10.29 16.09
CA ASP A 434 12.95 -9.50 14.87
C ASP A 434 12.74 -8.01 15.11
N ILE A 435 11.76 -7.63 15.95
CA ILE A 435 11.50 -6.24 16.31
C ILE A 435 12.58 -5.70 17.26
N GLU A 436 13.20 -6.52 18.11
CA GLU A 436 14.23 -6.07 19.05
C GLU A 436 15.61 -5.91 18.37
N ILE A 437 15.94 -6.79 17.42
CA ILE A 437 17.27 -6.88 16.78
C ILE A 437 17.43 -5.87 15.63
N TYR A 438 16.40 -5.70 14.80
CA TYR A 438 16.44 -4.79 13.65
C TYR A 438 16.73 -3.32 14.02
N PRO A 439 16.20 -2.80 15.15
CA PRO A 439 16.55 -1.49 15.69
C PRO A 439 18.01 -1.26 16.08
N GLN A 440 18.60 -2.22 16.78
CA GLN A 440 19.87 -2.00 17.50
C GLN A 440 21.05 -1.86 16.54
N LYS A 441 21.00 -2.53 15.37
CA LYS A 441 22.01 -2.36 14.32
C LYS A 441 21.90 -1.03 13.55
N ARG A 442 20.80 -0.29 13.70
CA ARG A 442 20.46 0.84 12.80
C ARG A 442 20.22 2.18 13.50
N TRP A 443 19.77 2.20 14.76
CA TRP A 443 19.37 3.45 15.42
C TRP A 443 20.39 4.08 16.37
N ASN A 444 21.60 3.52 16.53
CA ASN A 444 22.63 4.05 17.45
C ASN A 444 22.03 4.45 18.82
N VAL A 445 21.04 3.70 19.30
CA VAL A 445 20.35 4.02 20.54
C VAL A 445 21.11 3.32 21.66
N ALA A 446 21.78 4.11 22.50
CA ALA A 446 22.40 3.62 23.74
C ALA A 446 21.35 3.12 24.74
N ASP A 447 20.09 3.55 24.59
CA ASP A 447 18.98 3.23 25.48
C ASP A 447 18.17 2.03 24.95
N GLY A 448 18.53 0.83 25.41
CA GLY A 448 17.82 -0.42 25.12
C GLY A 448 16.35 -0.50 25.60
N ASN A 449 15.80 0.57 26.18
CA ASN A 449 14.47 0.61 26.80
C ASN A 449 13.31 0.81 25.80
N VAL A 450 13.55 1.30 24.59
CA VAL A 450 12.43 1.72 23.72
C VAL A 450 11.93 0.64 22.75
N CYS A 451 12.78 -0.30 22.32
CA CYS A 451 12.31 -1.52 21.64
C CYS A 451 11.35 -2.32 22.54
N THR A 452 11.60 -2.28 23.84
CA THR A 452 10.75 -2.88 24.87
C THR A 452 9.33 -2.31 24.84
N GLN A 453 9.15 -1.00 24.66
CA GLN A 453 7.82 -0.38 24.62
C GLN A 453 6.96 -0.89 23.45
N VAL A 454 7.55 -1.10 22.28
CA VAL A 454 6.82 -1.67 21.13
C VAL A 454 6.42 -3.11 21.43
N VAL A 455 7.35 -3.91 21.96
CA VAL A 455 7.09 -5.32 22.30
C VAL A 455 6.03 -5.45 23.40
N GLU A 456 6.09 -4.60 24.43
CA GLU A 456 5.09 -4.51 25.50
C GLU A 456 3.72 -4.13 24.95
N LEU A 457 3.65 -3.15 24.05
CA LEU A 457 2.40 -2.76 23.42
C LEU A 457 1.82 -3.89 22.56
N LEU A 458 2.65 -4.59 21.79
CA LEU A 458 2.19 -5.74 21.01
C LEU A 458 1.70 -6.86 21.92
N LYS A 459 2.41 -7.16 23.02
CA LYS A 459 1.94 -8.09 24.05
C LYS A 459 0.62 -7.63 24.65
N PHE A 460 0.44 -6.33 24.90
CA PHE A 460 -0.82 -5.78 25.38
C PHE A 460 -1.95 -5.95 24.35
N ILE A 461 -1.73 -5.64 23.07
CA ILE A 461 -2.73 -5.75 22.01
C ILE A 461 -3.18 -7.21 21.81
N PHE A 462 -2.24 -8.14 21.74
CA PHE A 462 -2.52 -9.52 21.32
C PHE A 462 -2.76 -10.51 22.48
N THR A 463 -2.55 -10.12 23.73
CA THR A 463 -2.90 -10.94 24.90
C THR A 463 -4.36 -10.73 25.27
N GLU A 464 -5.15 -11.78 25.32
CA GLU A 464 -6.52 -11.71 25.85
C GLU A 464 -6.49 -11.52 27.36
N THR A 465 -7.36 -10.64 27.86
CA THR A 465 -7.60 -10.48 29.30
C THR A 465 -9.01 -10.96 29.60
N PRO A 466 -9.17 -12.04 30.39
CA PRO A 466 -10.48 -12.54 30.76
C PRO A 466 -11.36 -11.43 31.32
N ASN A 467 -12.61 -11.34 30.86
CA ASN A 467 -13.63 -10.39 31.34
C ASN A 467 -13.28 -8.89 31.17
N ARG A 468 -12.30 -8.54 30.33
CA ARG A 468 -11.97 -7.14 30.03
C ARG A 468 -11.94 -6.91 28.52
N HIS A 469 -12.81 -6.01 28.07
CA HIS A 469 -12.80 -5.53 26.70
C HIS A 469 -11.76 -4.42 26.55
N LYS A 470 -10.82 -4.59 25.63
CA LYS A 470 -9.79 -3.58 25.32
C LYS A 470 -10.25 -2.67 24.20
N ILE A 471 -9.98 -1.37 24.35
CA ILE A 471 -10.35 -0.35 23.36
C ILE A 471 -9.13 0.42 22.84
N VAL A 472 -9.26 1.01 21.65
CA VAL A 472 -8.19 1.75 20.96
C VAL A 472 -7.67 2.95 21.79
N GLU A 473 -8.53 3.59 22.57
CA GLU A 473 -8.16 4.72 23.44
C GLU A 473 -7.09 4.37 24.46
N GLU A 474 -7.06 3.12 24.94
CA GLU A 474 -6.04 2.63 25.88
C GLU A 474 -4.64 2.63 25.25
N LEU A 475 -4.54 2.60 23.92
CA LEU A 475 -3.26 2.68 23.22
C LEU A 475 -2.64 4.08 23.33
N LEU A 476 -3.44 5.15 23.42
CA LEU A 476 -2.92 6.52 23.50
C LEU A 476 -2.12 6.79 24.77
N VAL A 477 -2.50 6.16 25.88
CA VAL A 477 -1.85 6.35 27.19
C VAL A 477 -0.60 5.48 27.36
N HIS A 478 -0.33 4.58 26.41
CA HIS A 478 0.87 3.77 26.41
C HIS A 478 2.13 4.63 26.26
N ASP A 479 3.23 4.25 26.91
CA ASP A 479 4.50 4.98 26.94
C ASP A 479 5.06 5.30 25.56
N LEU A 480 4.76 4.44 24.58
CA LEU A 480 5.11 4.61 23.17
C LEU A 480 4.49 5.88 22.55
N PHE A 481 3.29 6.29 22.99
CA PHE A 481 2.48 7.32 22.34
C PHE A 481 2.11 8.51 23.24
N ARG A 482 2.05 8.34 24.57
CA ARG A 482 1.51 9.34 25.51
C ARG A 482 2.18 10.71 25.42
N ASN A 483 3.49 10.73 25.12
CA ASN A 483 4.31 11.95 25.06
C ASN A 483 4.50 12.49 23.63
N ILE A 484 3.84 11.90 22.64
CA ILE A 484 3.95 12.35 21.25
C ILE A 484 3.00 13.51 21.03
N ASP A 485 3.58 14.68 20.81
CA ASP A 485 2.83 15.88 20.48
C ASP A 485 2.61 16.00 18.97
N LEU A 486 1.38 16.31 18.60
CA LEU A 486 0.89 16.32 17.24
C LEU A 486 0.57 17.76 16.82
N ARG A 487 1.50 18.37 16.08
CA ARG A 487 1.40 19.77 15.64
C ARG A 487 0.07 20.08 14.96
N GLU A 488 -0.43 19.20 14.10
CA GLU A 488 -1.67 19.44 13.36
C GLU A 488 -2.91 19.49 14.25
N MET A 489 -2.84 18.90 15.46
CA MET A 489 -3.91 18.95 16.46
C MET A 489 -3.89 20.25 17.26
N ARG A 490 -2.74 20.93 17.39
CA ARG A 490 -2.60 22.19 18.14
C ARG A 490 -3.31 23.37 17.46
N SER A 491 -3.30 23.39 16.13
CA SER A 491 -3.81 24.51 15.32
C SER A 491 -5.27 24.35 14.89
N ALA A 492 -5.93 23.26 15.29
CA ALA A 492 -7.28 22.93 14.89
C ALA A 492 -8.30 23.55 15.85
N PRO A 493 -9.10 24.57 15.45
CA PRO A 493 -10.20 25.00 16.29
C PRO A 493 -11.14 23.81 16.46
N VAL A 494 -11.40 23.43 17.70
CA VAL A 494 -12.19 22.25 18.14
C VAL A 494 -13.58 22.19 17.48
N THR A 495 -14.06 23.31 16.94
CA THR A 495 -15.35 23.48 16.25
C THR A 495 -15.31 23.28 14.73
N ILE A 496 -14.16 23.40 14.05
CA ILE A 496 -14.08 23.29 12.58
C ILE A 496 -14.16 21.82 12.12
N PHE A 497 -13.60 20.89 12.89
CA PHE A 497 -13.55 19.46 12.54
C PHE A 497 -14.77 18.66 13.02
N ARG A 498 -15.77 19.32 13.62
CA ARG A 498 -16.91 18.65 14.26
C ARG A 498 -18.30 19.14 13.79
N PRO A 499 -18.59 19.31 12.48
CA PRO A 499 -19.96 19.56 12.03
C PRO A 499 -20.91 18.46 12.50
N THR A 500 -22.05 18.84 13.07
CA THR A 500 -23.09 17.88 13.49
C THR A 500 -23.51 17.02 12.31
N LEU A 501 -23.53 15.70 12.50
CA LEU A 501 -23.99 14.77 11.46
C LEU A 501 -25.50 14.92 11.29
N THR A 502 -25.94 14.98 10.03
CA THR A 502 -27.37 15.07 9.72
C THR A 502 -28.09 13.76 10.08
N PRO A 503 -29.39 13.79 10.40
CA PRO A 503 -30.14 12.57 10.71
C PRO A 503 -30.05 11.46 9.64
N PRO A 504 -30.07 11.75 8.32
CA PRO A 504 -29.85 10.73 7.29
C PRO A 504 -28.49 10.03 7.40
N ILE A 505 -27.42 10.77 7.70
CA ILE A 505 -26.08 10.22 7.91
C ILE A 505 -26.08 9.31 9.14
N VAL A 506 -26.61 9.78 10.27
CA VAL A 506 -26.64 9.01 11.52
C VAL A 506 -27.44 7.71 11.33
N ASN A 507 -28.59 7.78 10.66
CA ASN A 507 -29.41 6.61 10.35
C ASN A 507 -28.68 5.60 9.46
N LEU A 508 -27.96 6.07 8.44
CA LEU A 508 -27.13 5.23 7.57
C LEU A 508 -26.07 4.48 8.38
N LEU A 509 -25.29 5.20 9.20
CA LEU A 509 -24.22 4.61 10.01
C LEU A 509 -24.77 3.58 11.02
N ASN A 510 -25.89 3.89 11.68
CA ASN A 510 -26.56 2.98 12.61
C ASN A 510 -27.09 1.73 11.90
N GLY A 511 -27.63 1.86 10.68
CA GLY A 511 -28.06 0.73 9.86
C GLY A 511 -26.92 -0.23 9.56
N ILE A 512 -25.76 0.30 9.12
CA ILE A 512 -24.56 -0.49 8.84
C ILE A 512 -24.04 -1.18 10.11
N LYS A 513 -23.99 -0.47 11.25
CA LYS A 513 -23.55 -1.06 12.53
C LYS A 513 -24.43 -2.25 12.96
N ARG A 514 -25.75 -2.13 12.85
CA ARG A 514 -26.69 -3.22 13.18
C ARG A 514 -26.48 -4.43 12.29
N GLN A 515 -26.29 -4.23 10.99
CA GLN A 515 -26.03 -5.32 10.06
C GLN A 515 -24.69 -6.00 10.31
N ASN A 516 -23.64 -5.23 10.66
CA ASN A 516 -22.33 -5.79 11.00
C ASN A 516 -22.36 -6.58 12.31
N ALA A 517 -23.20 -6.17 13.28
CA ALA A 517 -23.41 -6.92 14.50
C ALA A 517 -24.10 -8.27 14.23
N ASN A 518 -25.04 -8.33 13.29
CA ASN A 518 -25.74 -9.57 12.93
C ASN A 518 -24.88 -10.56 12.12
N LYS A 519 -23.71 -10.14 11.62
CA LYS A 519 -22.76 -10.98 10.86
C LYS A 519 -21.66 -11.60 11.75
N ARG A 520 -21.58 -11.18 13.02
CA ARG A 520 -20.69 -11.75 14.04
C ARG A 520 -21.46 -12.80 14.83
#